data_AF-A0A1R1C3H7-F1
#
_entry.id   AF-A0A1R1C3H7-F1
#
_cell.length_a   1.000
_cell.length_b   1.000
_cell.length_c   1.000
_cell.angle_alpha   90.00
_cell.angle_beta   90.00
_cell.angle_gamma   90.00
#
_symmetry.space_group_name_H-M   'P 1'
#
loop_
_entity.id
_entity.type
_entity.pdbx_description
1 polymer ?
#
loop_
_entity_poly.entity_id
_entity_poly.type
_entity_poly.pdbx_seq_one_letter_code
_entity_poly.pdbx_strand_id
1 'polypeptide(L)'
;MQKVKNYIKRKTTGISTYIILIILITLVMTLFGPLMILTENQILYVFSASAQVVAGLYGLTLTGYIFYHSKLEGRLDNDDTLEDQITEIKVQSYEAQYTVGILSGVFIFLSISIIFLYNQSFLLPSFVEFLFNLTSILFFFDVYMIIKLSLSAVNPNRIKDLSNKLKHEIEDTYKNAKTIDNNGASYGKFMVKFNMLNELMAKYSHELEGNKITTLEANSLKKNKRLYNISDLAEILYIHEIISKDDIELIDMFRKYRNAIAHGTEMEINENIFESLEKYYSLFEGIYQVRDDVDNRRAAYSKLRNEIFE
;
A
#
# COMPACT_ATOMS: atom_id res chain seq x y z
N MET A 1 8.75 -6.94 -8.00
CA MET A 1 9.25 -7.87 -6.95
C MET A 1 10.46 -7.38 -6.14
N GLN A 2 11.47 -6.73 -6.73
CA GLN A 2 12.67 -6.25 -6.00
C GLN A 2 12.36 -5.17 -4.93
N LYS A 3 11.47 -4.21 -5.23
CA LYS A 3 11.03 -3.16 -4.30
C LYS A 3 10.30 -3.74 -3.08
N VAL A 4 9.44 -4.74 -3.29
CA VAL A 4 8.71 -5.47 -2.22
C VAL A 4 9.68 -6.22 -1.31
N LYS A 5 10.69 -6.93 -1.86
CA LYS A 5 11.73 -7.59 -1.04
C LYS A 5 12.56 -6.60 -0.21
N ASN A 6 12.95 -5.47 -0.79
CA ASN A 6 13.73 -4.44 -0.08
C ASN A 6 12.90 -3.72 1.00
N TYR A 7 11.60 -3.52 0.77
CA TYR A 7 10.69 -2.96 1.76
C TYR A 7 10.45 -3.92 2.95
N ILE A 8 10.18 -5.20 2.67
CA ILE A 8 10.07 -6.25 3.69
C ILE A 8 11.37 -6.34 4.51
N LYS A 9 12.54 -6.28 3.86
CA LYS A 9 13.86 -6.30 4.52
C LYS A 9 14.12 -5.09 5.44
N ARG A 10 13.64 -3.90 5.05
CA ARG A 10 13.81 -2.66 5.84
C ARG A 10 12.87 -2.57 7.05
N LYS A 11 11.75 -3.29 7.03
CA LYS A 11 10.74 -3.28 8.11
C LYS A 11 10.91 -4.45 9.07
N THR A 12 11.33 -5.63 8.58
CA THR A 12 11.82 -6.74 9.43
C THR A 12 13.03 -6.32 10.27
N THR A 13 13.90 -5.44 9.76
CA THR A 13 15.00 -4.83 10.53
C THR A 13 14.53 -3.88 11.64
N GLY A 14 13.38 -3.21 11.45
CA GLY A 14 12.75 -2.40 12.50
C GLY A 14 12.16 -3.25 13.63
N ILE A 15 11.45 -4.33 13.30
CA ILE A 15 10.90 -5.25 14.31
C ILE A 15 12.02 -5.99 15.05
N SER A 16 13.06 -6.44 14.34
CA SER A 16 14.21 -7.09 14.97
C SER A 16 14.94 -6.14 15.93
N THR A 17 15.02 -4.84 15.61
CA THR A 17 15.63 -3.87 16.53
C THR A 17 14.80 -3.66 17.80
N TYR A 18 13.46 -3.61 17.72
CA TYR A 18 12.61 -3.56 18.91
C TYR A 18 12.72 -4.83 19.77
N ILE A 19 12.75 -6.02 19.15
CA ILE A 19 12.91 -7.29 19.88
C ILE A 19 14.28 -7.36 20.56
N ILE A 20 15.35 -6.97 19.87
CA ILE A 20 16.71 -6.90 20.44
C ILE A 20 16.76 -5.92 21.61
N LEU A 21 16.10 -4.76 21.49
CA LEU A 21 16.01 -3.78 22.57
C LEU A 21 15.25 -4.35 23.79
N ILE A 22 14.12 -5.02 23.58
CA ILE A 22 13.35 -5.67 24.66
C ILE A 22 14.20 -6.73 25.36
N ILE A 23 14.94 -7.55 24.62
CA ILE A 23 15.84 -8.56 25.18
C ILE A 23 16.96 -7.91 25.99
N LEU A 24 17.59 -6.84 25.48
CA LEU A 24 18.64 -6.10 26.18
C LEU A 24 18.12 -5.46 27.48
N ILE A 25 16.96 -4.79 27.43
CA ILE A 25 16.32 -4.21 28.62
C ILE A 25 16.03 -5.30 29.65
N THR A 26 15.54 -6.46 29.20
CA THR A 26 15.23 -7.59 30.08
C THR A 26 16.50 -8.17 30.73
N LEU A 27 17.58 -8.32 29.96
CA LEU A 27 18.88 -8.77 30.46
C LEU A 27 19.39 -7.84 31.56
N VAL A 28 19.34 -6.52 31.32
CA VAL A 28 19.75 -5.52 32.31
C VAL A 28 18.86 -5.60 33.55
N MET A 29 17.53 -5.68 33.39
CA MET A 29 16.61 -5.79 34.53
C MET A 29 16.85 -7.04 35.36
N THR A 30 17.18 -8.17 34.73
CA THR A 30 17.46 -9.43 35.43
C THR A 30 18.71 -9.32 36.31
N LEU A 31 19.68 -8.47 35.98
CA LEU A 31 20.83 -8.19 36.86
C LEU A 31 20.44 -7.48 38.16
N PHE A 32 19.29 -6.79 38.18
CA PHE A 32 18.75 -6.10 39.35
C PHE A 32 17.71 -6.94 40.13
N GLY A 33 17.43 -8.17 39.67
CA GLY A 33 16.45 -9.08 40.25
C GLY A 33 15.08 -9.05 39.57
N PRO A 34 14.11 -9.85 40.05
CA PRO A 34 12.77 -9.91 39.47
C PRO A 34 11.99 -8.62 39.71
N LEU A 35 11.28 -8.13 38.68
CA LEU A 35 10.41 -6.94 38.77
C LEU A 35 9.30 -7.09 39.82
N MET A 36 8.81 -8.33 40.02
CA MET A 36 7.76 -8.66 40.97
C MET A 36 8.09 -9.98 41.66
N ILE A 37 7.98 -10.00 43.00
CA ILE A 37 8.07 -11.23 43.80
C ILE A 37 6.64 -11.78 43.93
N LEU A 38 6.40 -12.93 43.32
CA LEU A 38 5.08 -13.57 43.27
C LEU A 38 5.13 -14.95 43.91
N THR A 39 4.04 -15.32 44.57
CA THR A 39 3.81 -16.69 45.05
C THR A 39 3.44 -17.62 43.88
N GLU A 40 3.60 -18.93 44.05
CA GLU A 40 3.27 -19.95 43.05
C GLU A 40 1.85 -19.79 42.49
N ASN A 41 0.86 -19.60 43.37
CA ASN A 41 -0.52 -19.39 42.95
C ASN A 41 -0.68 -18.11 42.12
N GLN A 42 -0.04 -17.02 42.52
CA GLN A 42 -0.10 -15.76 41.79
C GLN A 42 0.52 -15.87 40.40
N ILE A 43 1.59 -16.64 40.25
CA ILE A 43 2.24 -16.90 38.95
C ILE A 43 1.27 -17.64 38.03
N LEU A 44 0.66 -18.71 38.53
CA LEU A 44 -0.32 -19.48 37.76
C LEU A 44 -1.47 -18.57 37.28
N TYR A 45 -2.03 -17.77 38.17
CA TYR A 45 -3.13 -16.87 37.83
C TYR A 45 -2.71 -15.77 36.84
N VAL A 46 -1.57 -15.10 37.07
CA VAL A 46 -1.12 -13.99 36.23
C VAL A 46 -0.84 -14.44 34.81
N PHE A 47 -0.03 -15.49 34.63
CA PHE A 47 0.40 -15.91 33.28
C PHE A 47 -0.70 -16.66 32.52
N SER A 48 -1.60 -17.37 33.22
CA SER A 48 -2.77 -17.96 32.58
C SER A 48 -3.76 -16.88 32.14
N ALA A 49 -4.08 -15.93 33.02
CA ALA A 49 -5.01 -14.84 32.69
C ALA A 49 -4.45 -13.92 31.60
N SER A 50 -3.15 -13.58 31.64
CA SER A 50 -2.53 -12.73 30.62
C SER A 50 -2.55 -13.38 29.24
N ALA A 51 -2.27 -14.69 29.15
CA ALA A 51 -2.37 -15.45 27.92
C ALA A 51 -3.80 -15.44 27.35
N GLN A 52 -4.81 -15.61 28.20
CA GLN A 52 -6.22 -15.55 27.79
C GLN A 52 -6.62 -14.16 27.32
N VAL A 53 -6.18 -13.09 28.01
CA VAL A 53 -6.45 -11.70 27.61
C VAL A 53 -5.85 -11.41 26.23
N VAL A 54 -4.58 -11.76 26.02
CA VAL A 54 -3.92 -11.57 24.71
C VAL A 54 -4.60 -12.39 23.63
N ALA A 55 -4.93 -13.66 23.89
CA ALA A 55 -5.64 -14.51 22.93
C ALA A 55 -7.02 -13.93 22.56
N GLY A 56 -7.78 -13.44 23.54
CA GLY A 56 -9.09 -12.82 23.32
C GLY A 56 -9.00 -11.52 22.52
N LEU A 57 -8.07 -10.64 22.87
CA LEU A 57 -7.82 -9.39 22.15
C LEU A 57 -7.35 -9.65 20.72
N TYR A 58 -6.45 -10.61 20.53
CA TYR A 58 -6.01 -11.03 19.20
C TYR A 58 -7.17 -11.59 18.37
N GLY A 59 -8.03 -12.44 18.96
CA GLY A 59 -9.21 -12.98 18.28
C GLY A 59 -10.16 -11.87 17.80
N LEU A 60 -10.47 -10.90 18.67
CA LEU A 60 -11.30 -9.75 18.33
C LEU A 60 -10.69 -8.87 17.23
N THR A 61 -9.38 -8.61 17.30
CA THR A 61 -8.69 -7.81 16.29
C THR A 61 -8.59 -8.52 14.95
N LEU A 62 -8.38 -9.84 14.93
CA LEU A 62 -8.43 -10.65 13.72
C LEU A 62 -9.82 -10.59 13.07
N THR A 63 -10.89 -10.72 13.85
CA THR A 63 -12.26 -10.55 13.35
C THR A 63 -12.47 -9.14 12.80
N GLY A 64 -12.03 -8.10 13.54
CA GLY A 64 -12.09 -6.71 13.08
C GLY A 64 -11.34 -6.47 11.78
N TYR A 65 -10.16 -7.09 11.62
CA TYR A 65 -9.37 -7.03 10.40
C TYR A 65 -10.10 -7.65 9.20
N ILE A 66 -10.74 -8.81 9.37
CA ILE A 66 -11.51 -9.47 8.29
C ILE A 66 -12.66 -8.57 7.82
N PHE A 67 -13.42 -7.98 8.75
CA PHE A 67 -14.48 -7.03 8.42
C PHE A 67 -13.95 -5.77 7.75
N TYR A 68 -12.84 -5.23 8.25
CA TYR A 68 -12.20 -4.07 7.65
C TYR A 68 -11.73 -4.35 6.21
N HIS A 69 -11.15 -5.52 5.97
CA HIS A 69 -10.71 -5.94 4.63
C HIS A 69 -11.89 -6.02 3.65
N SER A 70 -12.98 -6.68 4.05
CA SER A 70 -14.19 -6.77 3.23
C SER A 70 -14.80 -5.39 2.95
N LYS A 71 -14.77 -4.48 3.92
CA LYS A 71 -15.25 -3.10 3.73
C LYS A 71 -14.38 -2.30 2.74
N LEU A 72 -13.08 -2.56 2.71
CA LEU A 72 -12.19 -1.97 1.71
C LEU A 72 -12.48 -2.52 0.31
N GLU A 73 -12.78 -3.81 0.16
CA GLU A 73 -13.23 -4.40 -1.11
C GLU A 73 -14.51 -3.77 -1.60
N GLY A 74 -15.52 -3.67 -0.74
CA GLY A 74 -16.75 -2.99 -1.10
C GLY A 74 -16.56 -1.52 -1.47
N ARG A 75 -15.47 -0.85 -1.05
CA ARG A 75 -15.14 0.51 -1.53
C ARG A 75 -14.51 0.48 -2.92
N LEU A 76 -13.67 -0.53 -3.20
CA LEU A 76 -13.07 -0.71 -4.51
C LEU A 76 -14.14 -0.99 -5.56
N ASP A 77 -15.08 -1.89 -5.26
CA ASP A 77 -16.21 -2.23 -6.15
C ASP A 77 -17.08 -1.01 -6.53
N ASN A 78 -17.08 0.03 -5.68
CA ASN A 78 -17.83 1.26 -5.91
C ASN A 78 -16.97 2.35 -6.60
N ASP A 79 -15.65 2.31 -6.45
CA ASP A 79 -14.71 3.30 -6.98
C ASP A 79 -13.33 2.69 -7.22
N ASP A 80 -13.13 2.20 -8.44
CA ASP A 80 -11.88 1.60 -8.91
C ASP A 80 -10.68 2.56 -8.84
N THR A 81 -10.91 3.88 -8.75
CA THR A 81 -9.83 4.87 -8.68
C THR A 81 -9.08 4.84 -7.34
N LEU A 82 -9.62 4.14 -6.35
CA LEU A 82 -8.99 3.91 -5.05
C LEU A 82 -8.09 2.68 -4.99
N GLU A 83 -7.93 1.94 -6.11
CA GLU A 83 -7.22 0.66 -6.14
C GLU A 83 -5.82 0.74 -5.55
N ASP A 84 -5.02 1.72 -5.96
CA ASP A 84 -3.64 1.86 -5.49
C ASP A 84 -3.60 2.10 -3.97
N GLN A 85 -4.46 3.00 -3.47
CA GLN A 85 -4.48 3.33 -2.05
C GLN A 85 -5.01 2.17 -1.20
N ILE A 86 -6.11 1.54 -1.64
CA ILE A 86 -6.73 0.42 -0.92
C ILE A 86 -5.79 -0.77 -0.90
N THR A 87 -5.11 -1.08 -2.01
CA THR A 87 -4.16 -2.18 -2.09
C THR A 87 -2.99 -1.96 -1.13
N GLU A 88 -2.42 -0.74 -1.07
CA GLU A 88 -1.36 -0.44 -0.11
C GLU A 88 -1.84 -0.58 1.34
N ILE A 89 -3.05 -0.07 1.66
CA ILE A 89 -3.64 -0.21 3.00
C ILE A 89 -3.86 -1.68 3.38
N LYS A 90 -4.31 -2.52 2.43
CA LYS A 90 -4.51 -3.96 2.64
C LYS A 90 -3.18 -4.63 2.98
N VAL A 91 -2.13 -4.39 2.20
CA VAL A 91 -0.78 -4.94 2.44
C VAL A 91 -0.27 -4.51 3.81
N GLN A 92 -0.31 -3.21 4.12
CA GLN A 92 0.17 -2.70 5.42
C GLN A 92 -0.62 -3.29 6.60
N SER A 93 -1.94 -3.43 6.47
CA SER A 93 -2.81 -3.98 7.52
C SER A 93 -2.57 -5.48 7.71
N TYR A 94 -2.39 -6.23 6.63
CA TYR A 94 -2.05 -7.66 6.68
C TYR A 94 -0.70 -7.89 7.38
N GLU A 95 0.33 -7.12 7.00
CA GLU A 95 1.65 -7.20 7.65
C GLU A 95 1.58 -6.92 9.16
N ALA A 96 0.80 -5.92 9.56
CA ALA A 96 0.62 -5.57 10.96
C ALA A 96 -0.12 -6.68 11.71
N GLN A 97 -1.21 -7.22 11.13
CA GLN A 97 -1.96 -8.34 11.71
C GLN A 97 -1.09 -9.59 11.87
N TYR A 98 -0.29 -9.91 10.84
CA TYR A 98 0.63 -11.05 10.87
C TYR A 98 1.70 -10.89 11.98
N THR A 99 2.25 -9.68 12.11
CA THR A 99 3.26 -9.37 13.15
C THR A 99 2.68 -9.53 14.56
N VAL A 100 1.49 -8.97 14.80
CA VAL A 100 0.80 -9.10 16.09
C VAL A 100 0.47 -10.58 16.36
N GLY A 101 0.03 -11.33 15.35
CA GLY A 101 -0.27 -12.76 15.52
C GLY A 101 0.94 -13.59 15.95
N ILE A 102 2.12 -13.35 15.37
CA ILE A 102 3.35 -14.01 15.82
C ILE A 102 3.69 -13.61 17.25
N LEU A 103 3.65 -12.31 17.55
CA LEU A 103 4.03 -11.78 18.85
C LEU A 103 3.13 -12.34 19.97
N SER A 104 1.81 -12.34 19.74
CA SER A 104 0.83 -12.95 20.64
C SER A 104 1.01 -14.45 20.78
N GLY A 105 1.32 -15.17 19.69
CA GLY A 105 1.62 -16.60 19.75
C GLY A 105 2.86 -16.91 20.60
N VAL A 106 3.94 -16.15 20.42
CA VAL A 106 5.17 -16.26 21.23
C VAL A 106 4.88 -15.92 22.69
N PHE A 107 4.13 -14.85 22.96
CA PHE A 107 3.76 -14.45 24.31
C PHE A 107 2.96 -15.54 25.04
N ILE A 108 1.96 -16.13 24.39
CA ILE A 108 1.15 -17.22 24.95
C ILE A 108 2.04 -18.43 25.25
N PHE A 109 2.92 -18.81 24.31
CA PHE A 109 3.85 -19.91 24.51
C PHE A 109 4.81 -19.67 25.69
N LEU A 110 5.36 -18.46 25.82
CA LEU A 110 6.22 -18.09 26.94
C LEU A 110 5.46 -18.10 28.27
N SER A 111 4.22 -17.61 28.28
CA SER A 111 3.36 -17.63 29.47
C SER A 111 3.11 -19.06 29.96
N ILE A 112 2.81 -20.00 29.05
CA ILE A 112 2.65 -21.41 29.39
C ILE A 112 3.98 -22.03 29.86
N SER A 113 5.09 -21.66 29.20
CA SER A 113 6.42 -22.14 29.56
C SER A 113 6.81 -21.73 30.99
N ILE A 114 6.51 -20.50 31.40
CA ILE A 114 6.76 -20.04 32.79
C ILE A 114 6.02 -20.92 33.80
N ILE A 115 4.74 -21.22 33.54
CA ILE A 115 3.93 -22.08 34.43
C ILE A 115 4.57 -23.47 34.56
N PHE A 116 5.08 -24.04 33.46
CA PHE A 116 5.70 -25.35 33.48
C PHE A 116 7.08 -25.37 34.17
N LEU A 117 7.86 -24.31 34.01
CA LEU A 117 9.26 -24.26 34.45
C LEU A 117 9.42 -23.74 35.88
N TYR A 118 8.44 -23.01 36.43
CA TYR A 118 8.59 -22.32 37.71
C TYR A 118 9.00 -23.23 38.88
N ASN A 119 8.44 -24.43 38.97
CA ASN A 119 8.70 -25.37 40.08
C ASN A 119 9.79 -26.41 39.74
N GLN A 120 10.52 -26.23 38.63
CA GLN A 120 11.57 -27.16 38.22
C GLN A 120 12.92 -26.74 38.81
N SER A 121 13.35 -27.45 39.85
CA SER A 121 14.60 -27.24 40.57
C SER A 121 15.88 -27.44 39.73
N PHE A 122 15.75 -28.01 38.53
CA PHE A 122 16.86 -28.26 37.61
C PHE A 122 17.34 -27.01 36.83
N LEU A 123 16.49 -25.99 36.70
CA LEU A 123 16.84 -24.78 35.94
C LEU A 123 17.51 -23.73 36.83
N LEU A 124 18.42 -22.96 36.23
CA LEU A 124 19.04 -21.80 36.89
C LEU A 124 17.93 -20.81 37.30
N PRO A 125 17.81 -20.44 38.58
CA PRO A 125 16.79 -19.48 39.05
C PRO A 125 16.81 -18.16 38.25
N SER A 126 18.01 -17.68 37.89
CA SER A 126 18.20 -16.49 37.07
C SER A 126 17.62 -16.59 35.64
N PHE A 127 17.53 -17.80 35.07
CA PHE A 127 16.89 -18.01 33.77
C PHE A 127 15.37 -17.90 33.86
N VAL A 128 14.79 -18.42 34.94
CA VAL A 128 13.36 -18.30 35.20
C VAL A 128 13.00 -16.82 35.42
N GLU A 129 13.76 -16.10 36.25
CA GLU A 129 13.60 -14.64 36.46
C GLU A 129 13.69 -13.84 35.16
N PHE A 130 14.63 -14.19 34.27
CA PHE A 130 14.73 -13.59 32.94
C PHE A 130 13.44 -13.79 32.13
N LEU A 131 12.89 -15.01 32.10
CA LEU A 131 11.65 -15.30 31.37
C LEU A 131 10.45 -14.52 31.95
N PHE A 132 10.36 -14.39 33.28
CA PHE A 132 9.32 -13.58 33.93
C PHE A 132 9.35 -12.13 33.47
N ASN A 133 10.53 -11.50 33.54
CA ASN A 133 10.71 -10.11 33.12
C ASN A 133 10.41 -9.94 31.62
N LEU A 134 10.91 -10.86 30.77
CA LEU A 134 10.70 -10.83 29.33
C LEU A 134 9.21 -10.87 28.99
N THR A 135 8.51 -11.85 29.56
CA THR A 135 7.10 -12.10 29.27
C THR A 135 6.23 -10.96 29.79
N SER A 136 6.58 -10.36 30.93
CA SER A 136 5.88 -9.20 31.47
C SER A 136 5.99 -7.97 30.56
N ILE A 137 7.19 -7.68 30.03
CA ILE A 137 7.38 -6.56 29.08
C ILE A 137 6.65 -6.85 27.77
N LEU A 138 6.76 -8.09 27.28
CA LEU A 138 6.07 -8.52 26.06
C LEU A 138 4.55 -8.37 26.20
N PHE A 139 3.95 -8.68 27.35
CA PHE A 139 2.51 -8.48 27.57
C PHE A 139 2.06 -7.06 27.26
N PHE A 140 2.70 -6.06 27.88
CA PHE A 140 2.32 -4.66 27.67
C PHE A 140 2.60 -4.19 26.25
N PHE A 141 3.72 -4.63 25.68
CA PHE A 141 4.06 -4.33 24.29
C PHE A 141 3.04 -4.91 23.31
N ASP A 142 2.58 -6.13 23.55
CA ASP A 142 1.63 -6.83 22.69
C ASP A 142 0.24 -6.17 22.78
N VAL A 143 -0.23 -5.84 24.00
CA VAL A 143 -1.45 -5.05 24.21
C VAL A 143 -1.38 -3.70 23.50
N TYR A 144 -0.24 -3.00 23.59
CA TYR A 144 -0.04 -1.73 22.88
C TYR A 144 -0.13 -1.89 21.36
N MET A 145 0.51 -2.94 20.80
CA MET A 145 0.49 -3.20 19.36
C MET A 145 -0.92 -3.55 18.86
N ILE A 146 -1.69 -4.33 19.63
CA ILE A 146 -3.10 -4.62 19.37
C ILE A 146 -3.92 -3.32 19.33
N ILE A 147 -3.80 -2.46 20.35
CA ILE A 147 -4.53 -1.18 20.41
C ILE A 147 -4.18 -0.29 19.21
N LYS A 148 -2.89 -0.18 18.89
CA LYS A 148 -2.40 0.60 17.74
C LYS A 148 -2.99 0.08 16.43
N LEU A 149 -3.06 -1.23 16.25
CA LEU A 149 -3.67 -1.85 15.07
C LEU A 149 -5.17 -1.54 14.98
N SER A 150 -5.90 -1.66 16.10
CA SER A 150 -7.33 -1.32 16.16
C SER A 150 -7.59 0.14 15.81
N LEU A 151 -6.82 1.07 16.37
CA LEU A 151 -6.95 2.50 16.06
C LEU A 151 -6.63 2.80 14.59
N SER A 152 -5.61 2.14 14.04
CA SER A 152 -5.23 2.29 12.64
C SER A 152 -6.28 1.75 11.67
N ALA A 153 -7.03 0.71 12.05
CA ALA A 153 -8.15 0.19 11.26
C ALA A 153 -9.38 1.10 11.28
N VAL A 154 -9.58 1.88 12.36
CA VAL A 154 -10.72 2.79 12.50
C VAL A 154 -10.45 4.18 11.88
N ASN A 155 -9.19 4.55 11.65
CA ASN A 155 -8.83 5.88 11.15
C ASN A 155 -9.55 6.21 9.81
N PRO A 156 -10.50 7.17 9.81
CA PRO A 156 -11.28 7.51 8.62
C PRO A 156 -10.44 8.24 7.54
N ASN A 157 -9.32 8.84 7.93
CA ASN A 157 -8.48 9.64 7.03
C ASN A 157 -7.38 8.82 6.35
N ARG A 158 -7.27 7.52 6.63
CA ARG A 158 -6.17 6.69 6.15
C ARG A 158 -6.01 6.67 4.63
N ILE A 159 -7.13 6.75 3.88
CA ILE A 159 -7.10 6.87 2.42
C ILE A 159 -6.56 8.23 1.98
N LYS A 160 -6.94 9.31 2.68
CA LYS A 160 -6.47 10.68 2.38
C LYS A 160 -4.98 10.82 2.66
N ASP A 161 -4.53 10.33 3.82
CA ASP A 161 -3.13 10.36 4.22
C ASP A 161 -2.25 9.62 3.20
N LEU A 162 -2.73 8.47 2.73
CA LEU A 162 -2.01 7.66 1.75
C LEU A 162 -2.07 8.26 0.33
N SER A 163 -3.17 8.93 -0.02
CA SER A 163 -3.28 9.69 -1.28
C SER A 163 -2.30 10.87 -1.32
N ASN A 164 -2.20 11.65 -0.24
CA ASN A 164 -1.20 12.72 -0.13
C ASN A 164 0.22 12.16 -0.17
N LYS A 165 0.49 11.04 0.52
CA LYS A 165 1.80 10.38 0.48
C LYS A 165 2.18 9.94 -0.95
N LEU A 166 1.24 9.34 -1.68
CA LEU A 166 1.46 8.94 -3.07
C LEU A 166 1.71 10.15 -3.97
N LYS A 167 0.94 11.23 -3.79
CA LYS A 167 1.15 12.49 -4.50
C LYS A 167 2.58 13.01 -4.29
N HIS A 168 3.01 13.14 -3.03
CA HIS A 168 4.37 13.62 -2.72
C HIS A 168 5.47 12.69 -3.25
N GLU A 169 5.31 11.36 -3.19
CA GLU A 169 6.30 10.43 -3.76
C GLU A 169 6.47 10.62 -5.28
N ILE A 170 5.38 10.91 -5.99
CA ILE A 170 5.42 11.21 -7.43
C ILE A 170 6.08 12.58 -7.66
N GLU A 171 5.71 13.60 -6.89
CA GLU A 171 6.28 14.95 -7.00
C GLU A 171 7.77 15.00 -6.68
N ASP A 172 8.22 14.26 -5.66
CA ASP A 172 9.61 14.13 -5.26
C ASP A 172 10.46 13.44 -6.34
N THR A 173 9.85 12.58 -7.15
CA THR A 173 10.52 11.95 -8.31
C THR A 173 10.78 12.98 -9.43
N TYR A 174 9.95 14.02 -9.51
CA TYR A 174 10.01 15.12 -10.48
C TYR A 174 10.84 16.33 -10.00
N LYS A 175 11.88 16.10 -9.17
CA LYS A 175 12.69 17.12 -8.45
C LYS A 175 12.85 18.47 -9.18
N ASN A 176 12.56 19.55 -8.44
CA ASN A 176 12.72 20.99 -8.77
C ASN A 176 11.58 21.65 -9.58
N ALA A 177 10.32 21.26 -9.37
CA ALA A 177 9.18 22.02 -9.89
C ALA A 177 8.72 23.09 -8.89
N LYS A 178 8.33 24.28 -9.38
CA LYS A 178 7.55 25.21 -8.57
C LYS A 178 6.15 24.61 -8.38
N THR A 179 5.72 24.46 -7.13
CA THR A 179 4.30 24.32 -6.82
C THR A 179 3.62 25.67 -7.06
N ILE A 180 2.61 25.71 -7.92
CA ILE A 180 1.84 26.94 -8.16
C ILE A 180 0.77 27.02 -7.07
N ASP A 181 0.91 28.01 -6.20
CA ASP A 181 -0.22 28.51 -5.44
C ASP A 181 -1.05 29.45 -6.35
N ASN A 182 -2.30 29.04 -6.58
CA ASN A 182 -3.40 29.79 -7.18
C ASN A 182 -3.34 30.27 -8.66
N ASN A 183 -4.42 29.90 -9.39
CA ASN A 183 -5.01 30.48 -10.61
C ASN A 183 -4.55 30.06 -12.03
N GLY A 184 -3.61 29.14 -12.21
CA GLY A 184 -3.11 28.73 -13.55
C GLY A 184 -3.53 27.35 -14.02
N ALA A 185 -2.99 26.30 -13.40
CA ALA A 185 -3.29 24.89 -13.70
C ALA A 185 -4.27 24.35 -12.67
N SER A 186 -5.56 24.70 -12.81
CA SER A 186 -6.60 24.19 -11.92
C SER A 186 -6.65 22.66 -11.96
N TYR A 187 -6.95 22.00 -10.83
CA TYR A 187 -7.39 20.61 -10.76
C TYR A 187 -8.28 20.22 -11.96
N GLY A 188 -9.22 21.10 -12.31
CA GLY A 188 -10.10 20.93 -13.46
C GLY A 188 -9.36 20.84 -14.80
N LYS A 189 -8.33 21.66 -15.05
CA LYS A 189 -7.54 21.63 -16.30
C LYS A 189 -6.76 20.32 -16.45
N PHE A 190 -6.11 19.86 -15.37
CA PHE A 190 -5.43 18.57 -15.37
C PHE A 190 -6.42 17.43 -15.64
N MET A 191 -7.56 17.43 -14.94
CA MET A 191 -8.60 16.41 -15.13
C MET A 191 -9.16 16.42 -16.55
N VAL A 192 -9.40 17.59 -17.14
CA VAL A 192 -9.85 17.71 -18.53
C VAL A 192 -8.80 17.15 -19.49
N LYS A 193 -7.52 17.55 -19.35
CA LYS A 193 -6.45 17.04 -20.21
C LYS A 193 -6.25 15.54 -20.08
N PHE A 194 -6.28 15.01 -18.86
CA PHE A 194 -6.18 13.58 -18.62
C PHE A 194 -7.36 12.83 -19.25
N ASN A 195 -8.58 13.35 -19.12
CA ASN A 195 -9.76 12.75 -19.75
C ASN A 195 -9.68 12.79 -21.28
N MET A 196 -9.18 13.89 -21.86
CA MET A 196 -8.94 13.98 -23.31
C MET A 196 -7.93 12.92 -23.79
N LEU A 197 -6.84 12.71 -23.04
CA LEU A 197 -5.88 11.64 -23.33
C LEU A 197 -6.56 10.27 -23.27
N ASN A 198 -7.31 10.01 -22.20
CA ASN A 198 -8.01 8.73 -22.01
C ASN A 198 -9.03 8.47 -23.14
N GLU A 199 -9.79 9.47 -23.55
CA GLU A 199 -10.74 9.38 -24.68
C GLU A 199 -10.03 9.10 -26.01
N LEU A 200 -8.90 9.76 -26.25
CA LEU A 200 -8.10 9.55 -27.46
C LEU A 200 -7.49 8.16 -27.50
N MET A 201 -6.94 7.67 -26.38
CA MET A 201 -6.45 6.29 -26.25
C MET A 201 -7.58 5.29 -26.47
N ALA A 202 -8.74 5.48 -25.83
CA ALA A 202 -9.90 4.61 -25.99
C ALA A 202 -10.35 4.53 -27.45
N LYS A 203 -10.38 5.68 -28.14
CA LYS A 203 -10.70 5.74 -29.56
C LYS A 203 -9.71 4.95 -30.41
N TYR A 204 -8.41 5.13 -30.18
CA TYR A 204 -7.39 4.44 -30.95
C TYR A 204 -7.38 2.93 -30.68
N SER A 205 -7.46 2.52 -29.41
CA SER A 205 -7.57 1.11 -29.03
C SER A 205 -8.78 0.44 -29.68
N HIS A 206 -9.95 1.09 -29.68
CA HIS A 206 -11.13 0.56 -30.35
C HIS A 206 -10.97 0.43 -31.87
N GLU A 207 -10.26 1.35 -32.53
CA GLU A 207 -9.97 1.25 -33.96
C GLU A 207 -9.03 0.08 -34.27
N LEU A 208 -8.04 -0.18 -33.40
CA LEU A 208 -7.11 -1.30 -33.53
C LEU A 208 -7.79 -2.66 -33.31
N GLU A 209 -8.67 -2.74 -32.31
CA GLU A 209 -9.46 -3.95 -32.03
C GLU A 209 -10.59 -4.18 -33.05
N GLY A 210 -10.93 -3.14 -33.83
CA GLY A 210 -11.99 -3.08 -34.85
C GLY A 210 -11.90 -4.04 -36.04
N ASN A 211 -11.07 -5.08 -35.97
CA ASN A 211 -11.03 -6.21 -36.91
C ASN A 211 -11.25 -7.61 -36.26
N LYS A 212 -11.59 -7.69 -34.95
CA LYS A 212 -11.85 -8.98 -34.28
C LYS A 212 -13.12 -9.08 -33.43
N ILE A 213 -13.91 -8.02 -33.29
CA ILE A 213 -15.12 -8.05 -32.46
C ILE A 213 -16.28 -8.65 -33.26
N THR A 214 -16.53 -9.94 -33.10
CA THR A 214 -17.74 -10.60 -33.59
C THR A 214 -18.98 -10.07 -32.86
N THR A 215 -20.09 -10.04 -33.59
CA THR A 215 -21.35 -9.33 -33.35
C THR A 215 -22.15 -9.75 -32.10
N LEU A 216 -21.57 -10.49 -31.14
CA LEU A 216 -22.18 -10.82 -29.86
C LEU A 216 -21.79 -9.83 -28.73
N GLU A 217 -20.68 -9.12 -28.85
CA GLU A 217 -20.20 -8.16 -27.84
C GLU A 217 -20.61 -6.70 -28.13
N ALA A 218 -21.08 -6.40 -29.34
CA ALA A 218 -21.51 -5.06 -29.71
C ALA A 218 -22.71 -4.53 -28.87
N ASN A 219 -23.55 -5.43 -28.36
CA ASN A 219 -24.69 -5.08 -27.50
C ASN A 219 -24.30 -4.93 -26.02
N SER A 220 -23.25 -5.60 -25.55
CA SER A 220 -22.67 -5.33 -24.21
C SER A 220 -21.83 -4.04 -24.24
N LEU A 221 -21.09 -3.76 -25.33
CA LEU A 221 -20.26 -2.56 -25.50
C LEU A 221 -21.06 -1.25 -25.61
N LYS A 222 -22.24 -1.25 -26.24
CA LYS A 222 -23.11 -0.05 -26.26
C LYS A 222 -23.69 0.31 -24.88
N LYS A 223 -23.79 -0.67 -23.97
CA LYS A 223 -24.21 -0.47 -22.58
C LYS A 223 -23.02 -0.25 -21.64
N ASN A 224 -21.84 -0.73 -22.04
CA ASN A 224 -20.57 -0.67 -21.32
C ASN A 224 -19.53 0.21 -22.02
N LYS A 225 -19.89 1.46 -22.30
CA LYS A 225 -18.96 2.50 -22.81
C LYS A 225 -17.87 2.91 -21.78
N ARG A 226 -17.63 2.08 -20.77
CA ARG A 226 -16.85 2.30 -19.53
C ARG A 226 -15.91 1.12 -19.18
N LEU A 227 -15.74 0.12 -20.04
CA LEU A 227 -15.18 -1.18 -19.63
C LEU A 227 -13.65 -1.28 -19.56
N TYR A 228 -12.89 -0.38 -20.17
CA TYR A 228 -11.42 -0.42 -20.09
C TYR A 228 -10.92 0.72 -19.23
N ASN A 229 -10.17 0.37 -18.19
CA ASN A 229 -9.41 1.35 -17.44
C ASN A 229 -8.24 1.86 -18.33
N ILE A 230 -7.65 3.01 -17.99
CA ILE A 230 -6.57 3.59 -18.82
C ILE A 230 -5.34 2.67 -18.93
N SER A 231 -5.13 1.78 -17.95
CA SER A 231 -4.05 0.78 -17.99
C SER A 231 -4.33 -0.29 -19.04
N ASP A 232 -5.57 -0.78 -19.15
CA ASP A 232 -5.99 -1.73 -20.17
C ASP A 232 -5.83 -1.12 -21.57
N LEU A 233 -6.18 0.17 -21.72
CA LEU A 233 -5.99 0.91 -22.97
C LEU A 233 -4.51 1.04 -23.33
N ALA A 234 -3.64 1.34 -22.35
CA ALA A 234 -2.20 1.39 -22.56
C ALA A 234 -1.64 0.01 -22.97
N GLU A 235 -2.13 -1.07 -22.36
CA GLU A 235 -1.73 -2.43 -22.71
C GLU A 235 -2.12 -2.79 -24.14
N ILE A 236 -3.34 -2.46 -24.57
CA ILE A 236 -3.78 -2.67 -25.96
C ILE A 236 -2.87 -1.92 -26.93
N LEU A 237 -2.56 -0.66 -26.67
CA LEU A 237 -1.69 0.15 -27.53
C LEU A 237 -0.26 -0.38 -27.56
N TYR A 238 0.25 -0.91 -26.46
CA TYR A 238 1.56 -1.52 -26.38
C TYR A 238 1.63 -2.84 -27.17
N ILE A 239 0.60 -3.70 -27.04
CA ILE A 239 0.49 -4.96 -27.81
C ILE A 239 0.52 -4.69 -29.32
N HIS A 240 -0.09 -3.58 -29.76
CA HIS A 240 -0.10 -3.15 -31.15
C HIS A 240 1.13 -2.33 -31.56
N GLU A 241 2.17 -2.27 -30.71
CA GLU A 241 3.43 -1.54 -30.93
C GLU A 241 3.21 -0.05 -31.24
N ILE A 242 2.13 0.54 -30.73
CA ILE A 242 1.83 1.97 -30.88
C ILE A 242 2.59 2.79 -29.83
N ILE A 243 2.73 2.24 -28.63
CA ILE A 243 3.45 2.86 -27.51
C ILE A 243 4.53 1.93 -26.95
N SER A 244 5.52 2.50 -26.25
CA SER A 244 6.58 1.75 -25.57
C SER A 244 6.15 1.29 -24.18
N LYS A 245 7.01 0.47 -23.57
CA LYS A 245 6.95 0.21 -22.14
C LYS A 245 7.18 1.47 -21.29
N ASP A 246 8.04 2.38 -21.71
CA ASP A 246 8.30 3.63 -20.98
C ASP A 246 7.04 4.52 -20.98
N ASP A 247 6.27 4.51 -22.08
CA ASP A 247 4.98 5.18 -22.18
C ASP A 247 3.93 4.58 -21.23
N ILE A 248 3.91 3.25 -21.07
CA ILE A 248 3.04 2.59 -20.07
C ILE A 248 3.38 3.08 -18.66
N GLU A 249 4.66 3.15 -18.30
CA GLU A 249 5.09 3.63 -16.99
C GLU A 249 4.69 5.09 -16.77
N LEU A 250 4.78 5.92 -17.80
CA LEU A 250 4.37 7.33 -17.77
C LEU A 250 2.85 7.50 -17.65
N ILE A 251 2.06 6.73 -18.41
CA ILE A 251 0.59 6.73 -18.33
C ILE A 251 0.11 6.27 -16.95
N ASP A 252 0.72 5.20 -16.40
CA ASP A 252 0.40 4.72 -15.06
C ASP A 252 0.75 5.76 -13.99
N MET A 253 1.85 6.51 -14.18
CA MET A 253 2.18 7.65 -13.31
C MET A 253 1.09 8.72 -13.36
N PHE A 254 0.64 9.15 -14.55
CA PHE A 254 -0.45 10.13 -14.67
C PHE A 254 -1.74 9.64 -14.01
N ARG A 255 -2.09 8.35 -14.20
CA ARG A 255 -3.25 7.71 -13.58
C ARG A 255 -3.17 7.76 -12.05
N LYS A 256 -2.03 7.35 -11.49
CA LYS A 256 -1.79 7.38 -10.03
C LYS A 256 -1.84 8.79 -9.48
N TYR A 257 -1.23 9.75 -10.16
CA TYR A 257 -1.23 11.15 -9.75
C TYR A 257 -2.65 11.73 -9.74
N ARG A 258 -3.42 11.47 -10.81
CA ARG A 258 -4.84 11.83 -10.93
C ARG A 258 -5.66 11.29 -9.75
N ASN A 259 -5.52 10.01 -9.44
CA ASN A 259 -6.24 9.36 -8.35
C ASN A 259 -5.80 9.88 -6.98
N ALA A 260 -4.51 10.15 -6.78
CA ALA A 260 -3.97 10.72 -5.56
C ALA A 260 -4.53 12.13 -5.28
N ILE A 261 -4.64 12.99 -6.30
CA ILE A 261 -5.21 14.32 -6.13
C ILE A 261 -6.72 14.26 -5.87
N ALA A 262 -7.45 13.37 -6.56
CA ALA A 262 -8.90 13.25 -6.42
C ALA A 262 -9.35 12.83 -5.01
N HIS A 263 -8.53 12.03 -4.33
CA HIS A 263 -8.83 11.46 -3.00
C HIS A 263 -7.98 12.04 -1.87
N GLY A 264 -7.00 12.88 -2.21
CA GLY A 264 -6.18 13.64 -1.28
C GLY A 264 -6.91 14.85 -0.70
N THR A 265 -6.23 15.54 0.21
CA THR A 265 -6.70 16.84 0.73
C THR A 265 -6.09 18.02 -0.01
N GLU A 266 -4.98 17.78 -0.72
CA GLU A 266 -4.24 18.81 -1.44
C GLU A 266 -4.55 18.74 -2.94
N MET A 267 -5.29 19.73 -3.42
CA MET A 267 -5.68 19.83 -4.84
C MET A 267 -4.64 20.54 -5.72
N GLU A 268 -3.51 20.96 -5.14
CA GLU A 268 -2.40 21.58 -5.86
C GLU A 268 -1.76 20.59 -6.83
N ILE A 269 -1.46 21.08 -8.03
CA ILE A 269 -0.84 20.30 -9.10
C ILE A 269 0.59 20.80 -9.31
N ASN A 270 1.50 19.85 -9.47
CA ASN A 270 2.85 20.08 -9.91
C ASN A 270 2.88 20.45 -11.40
N GLU A 271 3.43 21.63 -11.71
CA GLU A 271 3.50 22.18 -13.07
C GLU A 271 4.22 21.26 -14.04
N ASN A 272 5.37 20.70 -13.64
CA ASN A 272 6.16 19.81 -14.50
C ASN A 272 5.36 18.55 -14.89
N ILE A 273 4.53 18.03 -13.99
CA ILE A 273 3.68 16.87 -14.27
C ILE A 273 2.57 17.25 -15.25
N PHE A 274 1.95 18.43 -15.08
CA PHE A 274 0.93 18.92 -16.00
C PHE A 274 1.50 19.21 -17.39
N GLU A 275 2.65 19.88 -17.49
CA GLU A 275 3.35 20.11 -18.75
C GLU A 275 3.72 18.80 -19.44
N SER A 276 4.21 17.81 -18.67
CA SER A 276 4.50 16.47 -19.19
C SER A 276 3.25 15.81 -19.78
N LEU A 277 2.10 15.92 -19.11
CA LEU A 277 0.82 15.41 -19.61
C LEU A 277 0.38 16.12 -20.89
N GLU A 278 0.47 17.45 -20.95
CA GLU A 278 0.09 18.23 -22.14
C GLU A 278 0.98 17.89 -23.34
N LYS A 279 2.28 17.73 -23.10
CA LYS A 279 3.25 17.33 -24.12
C LYS A 279 2.96 15.93 -24.63
N TYR A 280 2.76 14.97 -23.72
CA TYR A 280 2.40 13.59 -24.08
C TYR A 280 1.11 13.52 -24.89
N TYR A 281 0.06 14.23 -24.45
CA TYR A 281 -1.20 14.31 -25.19
C TYR A 281 -1.00 14.82 -26.62
N SER A 282 -0.28 15.93 -26.79
CA SER A 282 -0.08 16.56 -28.10
C SER A 282 0.70 15.64 -29.06
N LEU A 283 1.68 14.92 -28.53
CA LEU A 283 2.46 13.95 -29.30
C LEU A 283 1.63 12.72 -29.67
N PHE A 284 0.85 12.18 -28.73
CA PHE A 284 -0.05 11.05 -28.96
C PHE A 284 -1.16 11.39 -29.96
N GLU A 285 -1.68 12.61 -29.92
CA GLU A 285 -2.62 13.15 -30.92
C GLU A 285 -1.99 13.20 -32.31
N GLY A 286 -0.72 13.61 -32.41
CA GLY A 286 0.05 13.55 -33.65
C GLY A 286 0.16 12.13 -34.21
N ILE A 287 0.49 11.14 -33.37
CA ILE A 287 0.54 9.72 -33.78
C ILE A 287 -0.82 9.25 -34.30
N TYR A 288 -1.90 9.60 -33.59
CA TYR A 288 -3.25 9.23 -33.98
C TYR A 288 -3.70 9.87 -35.31
N GLN A 289 -3.27 11.11 -35.59
CA GLN A 289 -3.59 11.78 -36.86
C GLN A 289 -2.95 11.09 -38.07
N VAL A 290 -1.76 10.49 -37.93
CA VAL A 290 -1.04 9.77 -38.99
C VAL A 290 -1.22 8.25 -38.93
N ARG A 291 -2.21 7.75 -38.18
CA ARG A 291 -2.36 6.31 -37.85
C ARG A 291 -2.45 5.37 -39.05
N ASP A 292 -2.95 5.85 -40.19
CA ASP A 292 -3.13 5.10 -41.43
C ASP A 292 -1.83 4.94 -42.25
N ASP A 293 -0.78 5.69 -41.91
CA ASP A 293 0.52 5.66 -42.59
C ASP A 293 1.61 5.12 -41.64
N VAL A 294 2.06 3.90 -41.90
CA VAL A 294 2.98 3.16 -41.03
C VAL A 294 4.35 3.84 -40.90
N ASP A 295 4.85 4.46 -41.98
CA ASP A 295 6.16 5.11 -41.99
C ASP A 295 6.11 6.45 -41.26
N ASN A 296 5.04 7.23 -41.48
CA ASN A 296 4.81 8.47 -40.73
C ASN A 296 4.48 8.23 -39.25
N ARG A 297 3.81 7.12 -38.91
CA ARG A 297 3.56 6.72 -37.52
C ARG A 297 4.84 6.41 -36.78
N ARG A 298 5.78 5.68 -37.40
CA ARG A 298 7.09 5.38 -36.80
C ARG A 298 7.93 6.65 -36.60
N ALA A 299 7.88 7.59 -37.54
CA ALA A 299 8.54 8.88 -37.40
C ALA A 299 7.92 9.75 -36.28
N ALA A 300 6.59 9.79 -36.18
CA ALA A 300 5.88 10.48 -35.10
C ALA A 300 6.20 9.88 -33.73
N TYR A 301 6.32 8.55 -33.66
CA TYR A 301 6.71 7.84 -32.44
C TYR A 301 8.18 8.06 -32.05
N SER A 302 9.12 8.09 -33.01
CA SER A 302 10.53 8.42 -32.68
C SER A 302 10.66 9.85 -32.16
N LYS A 303 9.82 10.76 -32.67
CA LYS A 303 9.71 12.13 -32.14
C LYS A 303 9.16 12.14 -30.71
N LEU A 304 8.14 11.32 -30.41
CA LEU A 304 7.59 11.16 -29.06
C LEU A 304 8.66 10.68 -28.08
N ARG A 305 9.49 9.72 -28.48
CA ARG A 305 10.59 9.19 -27.66
C ARG A 305 11.67 10.23 -27.34
N ASN A 306 12.13 10.97 -28.34
CA ASN A 306 13.22 11.93 -28.16
C ASN A 306 12.80 13.20 -27.40
N GLU A 307 11.52 13.59 -27.46
CA GLU A 307 11.07 14.79 -26.76
C GLU A 307 10.71 14.54 -25.28
N ILE A 308 10.38 13.30 -24.89
CA ILE A 308 9.93 13.00 -23.52
C ILE A 308 11.05 12.40 -22.66
N PHE A 309 11.97 11.64 -23.26
CA PHE A 309 12.94 10.83 -22.53
C PHE A 309 14.42 11.22 -22.75
N GLU A 310 14.72 12.17 -23.65
CA GLU A 310 16.05 12.80 -23.82
C GLU A 310 16.02 14.28 -23.39
#